data_AF-A0AAE0HFV3-F1
#
_entry.id   AF-A0AAE0HFV3-F1
#
_cell.length_a   1.000
_cell.length_b   1.000
_cell.length_c   1.000
_cell.angle_alpha   90.00
_cell.angle_beta   90.00
_cell.angle_gamma   90.00
#
_symmetry.space_group_name_H-M   'P 1'
#
loop_
_entity.id
_entity.type
_entity.pdbx_description
1 polymer ?
#
loop_
_entity_poly.entity_id
_entity_poly.type
_entity_poly.pdbx_seq_one_letter_code
_entity_poly.pdbx_strand_id
1 'polypeptide(L)'
;MGIPQLRRQLERYAERAVIETTNVVLDGPALAYHVLALCSRTTRKSSPFEQPSYELLGKTAIAWLGQIQKYGLSVSAIYFDSYLPSSKRPERIQRLIKLTRDLIKYQVAFQAGVPRPNSHHTVDANVDLFPDAWPTEKKTNLKPPVPPFLVPAVIDALRNSPEFGSRIKLVPGEADGFCARHVREHGGMVLTSDSDLLVYDLGEASGVIFLTDIDDDTETQKLRAPQYRPADLCRRLSIKPDTGLQHLAFEISRDPYLTLEQAVGKSKRGETASTSEEEYTEFMGQYLSPEVGSTLNTTQVSALDPRVSEIALRSLPTSSVATSSPSGDLNDSRLEMYLPFLLDYPSRTSAWEASKPTRQLGYAVLLSNLDHCNNIPAVFEMRRLQSISSGLDVGVPAPTEIDGLGTSLLALLSKIEAGMGKPELVWVMLAIYQDIVMTMDRAKGYPLSLELLRQDARGKLDSCSWDFLHLLAQTQGTFYSLRMLHQILEFSEHRTGAPTAILSGLSQLLLRLPPLSDFPTAKTFAKTISLVREEGGLSCLETLCADYEDVIPLIKSAREPQNNKKSKKRKQMASDEGNSKVRLSDPRSSNPFDLLAGAGD
;
A
#
# COMPACT_ATOMS: atom_id res chain seq x y z
N MET A 1 -9.92 13.65 -3.24
CA MET A 1 -10.38 12.38 -3.83
C MET A 1 -11.85 12.59 -4.23
N GLY A 2 -12.52 11.60 -4.81
CA GLY A 2 -13.90 11.76 -5.32
C GLY A 2 -14.06 12.48 -6.65
N ILE A 3 -15.27 13.01 -6.88
CA ILE A 3 -15.69 13.72 -8.10
C ILE A 3 -14.77 14.92 -8.40
N PRO A 4 -13.99 14.87 -9.50
CA PRO A 4 -13.09 15.95 -9.87
C PRO A 4 -13.81 17.29 -9.97
N GLN A 5 -13.18 18.35 -9.47
CA GLN A 5 -13.67 19.73 -9.48
C GLN A 5 -14.89 20.06 -8.61
N LEU A 6 -15.64 19.08 -8.11
CA LEU A 6 -16.86 19.34 -7.32
C LEU A 6 -16.60 20.26 -6.13
N ARG A 7 -15.65 19.88 -5.26
CA ARG A 7 -15.24 20.71 -4.10
C ARG A 7 -14.83 22.12 -4.53
N ARG A 8 -13.96 22.24 -5.54
CA ARG A 8 -13.44 23.54 -6.02
C ARG A 8 -14.57 24.44 -6.52
N GLN A 9 -15.57 23.88 -7.18
CA GLN A 9 -16.72 24.65 -7.65
C GLN A 9 -17.63 25.10 -6.50
N LEU A 10 -17.81 24.26 -5.48
CA LEU A 10 -18.68 24.54 -4.33
C LEU A 10 -18.02 25.43 -3.26
N GLU A 11 -16.70 25.55 -3.25
CA GLU A 11 -15.92 26.25 -2.22
C GLU A 11 -16.43 27.67 -1.94
N ARG A 12 -16.83 28.42 -2.98
CA ARG A 12 -17.35 29.80 -2.84
C ARG A 12 -18.71 29.89 -2.12
N TYR A 13 -19.40 28.77 -2.02
CA TYR A 13 -20.73 28.66 -1.40
C TYR A 13 -20.64 28.00 -0.03
N ALA A 14 -19.49 27.42 0.33
CA ALA A 14 -19.22 26.96 1.68
C ALA A 14 -19.05 28.15 2.63
N GLU A 15 -19.43 27.98 3.89
CA GLU A 15 -19.25 29.00 4.90
C GLU A 15 -17.96 28.77 5.67
N ARG A 16 -16.98 29.68 5.50
CA ARG A 16 -15.76 29.65 6.32
C ARG A 16 -16.05 30.28 7.68
N ALA A 17 -16.23 29.42 8.68
CA ALA A 17 -16.58 29.82 10.03
C ALA A 17 -15.76 29.03 11.06
N VAL A 18 -15.83 29.50 12.32
CA VAL A 18 -15.39 28.73 13.49
C VAL A 18 -16.15 27.41 13.52
N ILE A 19 -15.42 26.33 13.77
CA ILE A 19 -16.03 25.02 14.02
C ILE A 19 -16.51 25.02 15.47
N GLU A 20 -17.82 25.11 15.66
CA GLU A 20 -18.42 25.01 16.99
C GLU A 20 -18.18 23.62 17.60
N THR A 21 -18.25 23.53 18.93
CA THR A 21 -18.16 22.26 19.65
C THR A 21 -19.19 21.28 19.12
N THR A 22 -18.74 20.18 18.53
CA THR A 22 -19.61 19.24 17.83
C THR A 22 -19.01 17.85 17.80
N ASN A 23 -19.86 16.86 17.53
CA ASN A 23 -19.43 15.51 17.22
C ASN A 23 -18.87 15.45 15.81
N VAL A 24 -17.74 14.77 15.65
CA VAL A 24 -17.13 14.52 14.35
C VAL A 24 -16.94 13.04 14.08
N VAL A 25 -17.15 12.69 12.82
CA VAL A 25 -16.85 11.37 12.26
C VAL A 25 -15.76 11.54 11.22
N LEU A 26 -14.80 10.62 11.19
CA LEU A 26 -13.67 10.70 10.29
C LEU A 26 -13.70 9.60 9.24
N ASP A 27 -13.50 10.01 7.99
CA ASP A 27 -13.04 9.15 6.91
C ASP A 27 -11.56 8.81 7.16
N GLY A 28 -11.32 7.57 7.57
CA GLY A 28 -10.02 7.04 7.96
C GLY A 28 -8.99 7.00 6.82
N PRO A 29 -9.33 6.49 5.62
CA PRO A 29 -8.47 6.62 4.45
C PRO A 29 -8.04 8.06 4.18
N ALA A 30 -8.97 9.02 4.17
CA ALA A 30 -8.59 10.42 3.99
C ALA A 30 -7.69 10.96 5.11
N LEU A 31 -7.96 10.61 6.37
CA LEU A 31 -7.10 10.96 7.51
C LEU A 31 -5.68 10.45 7.30
N ALA A 32 -5.49 9.20 6.86
CA ALA A 32 -4.17 8.64 6.65
C ALA A 32 -3.38 9.40 5.55
N TYR A 33 -4.05 9.78 4.46
CA TYR A 33 -3.43 10.59 3.41
C TYR A 33 -3.15 12.03 3.83
N HIS A 34 -4.01 12.63 4.66
CA HIS A 34 -3.78 13.95 5.26
C HIS A 34 -2.54 13.93 6.16
N VAL A 35 -2.43 12.93 7.03
CA VAL A 35 -1.26 12.74 7.91
C VAL A 35 0.02 12.53 7.10
N LEU A 36 -0.03 11.73 6.04
CA LEU A 36 1.11 11.59 5.11
C LEU A 36 1.51 12.95 4.52
N ALA A 37 0.53 13.74 4.10
CA ALA A 37 0.76 15.05 3.53
C ALA A 37 1.46 15.95 4.55
N LEU A 38 0.98 16.01 5.80
CA LEU A 38 1.58 16.76 6.92
C LEU A 38 3.04 16.35 7.16
N CYS A 39 3.30 15.05 7.33
CA CYS A 39 4.65 14.53 7.59
C CYS A 39 5.62 14.78 6.43
N SER A 40 5.13 14.95 5.21
CA SER A 40 5.97 15.11 4.00
C SER A 40 6.16 16.57 3.58
N ARG A 41 5.68 17.55 4.36
CA ARG A 41 5.68 18.99 3.95
C ARG A 41 7.08 19.58 3.82
N THR A 42 7.96 19.26 4.76
CA THR A 42 9.32 19.84 4.87
C THR A 42 10.37 18.98 4.17
N THR A 43 10.00 17.78 3.73
CA THR A 43 10.89 16.81 3.09
C THR A 43 10.92 16.98 1.57
N ARG A 44 12.06 16.68 0.94
CA ARG A 44 12.12 16.63 -0.52
C ARG A 44 11.30 15.43 -1.01
N LYS A 45 10.30 15.72 -1.83
CA LYS A 45 9.30 14.73 -2.27
C LYS A 45 9.82 13.72 -3.29
N SER A 46 11.12 13.73 -3.64
CA SER A 46 11.68 12.92 -4.73
C SER A 46 12.55 11.75 -4.27
N SER A 47 12.92 11.65 -2.98
CA SER A 47 13.72 10.52 -2.46
C SER A 47 12.89 9.59 -1.60
N PRO A 48 12.99 8.26 -1.75
CA PRO A 48 12.36 7.32 -0.82
C PRO A 48 12.96 7.39 0.58
N PHE A 49 14.19 7.88 0.72
CA PHE A 49 14.83 8.10 2.02
C PHE A 49 14.21 9.27 2.81
N GLU A 50 13.40 10.09 2.17
CA GLU A 50 12.77 11.25 2.78
C GLU A 50 11.31 10.97 3.13
N GLN A 51 10.79 9.77 2.83
CA GLN A 51 9.47 9.36 3.26
C GLN A 51 9.39 9.24 4.79
N PRO A 52 8.24 9.58 5.40
CA PRO A 52 8.03 9.42 6.83
C PRO A 52 8.02 7.95 7.22
N SER A 53 8.47 7.65 8.45
CA SER A 53 8.35 6.32 9.02
C SER A 53 6.89 6.01 9.34
N TYR A 54 6.55 4.72 9.39
CA TYR A 54 5.22 4.28 9.82
C TYR A 54 4.92 4.67 11.28
N GLU A 55 5.96 4.69 12.13
CA GLU A 55 5.85 5.22 13.50
C GLU A 55 5.46 6.71 13.52
N LEU A 56 6.12 7.54 12.70
CA LEU A 56 5.81 8.97 12.61
C LEU A 56 4.39 9.19 12.10
N LEU A 57 3.97 8.44 11.07
CA LEU A 57 2.59 8.50 10.57
C LEU A 57 1.58 8.18 11.68
N GLY A 58 1.80 7.12 12.45
CA GLY A 58 0.94 6.75 13.57
C GLY A 58 0.88 7.81 14.68
N LYS A 59 2.04 8.30 15.12
CA LYS A 59 2.14 9.34 16.15
C LYS A 59 1.46 10.64 15.72
N THR A 60 1.68 11.08 14.48
CA THR A 60 1.04 12.29 13.95
C THR A 60 -0.47 12.13 13.86
N ALA A 61 -0.99 10.96 13.48
CA ALA A 61 -2.43 10.72 13.46
C ALA A 61 -3.06 10.87 14.86
N ILE A 62 -2.47 10.24 15.88
CA ILE A 62 -2.93 10.35 17.27
C ILE A 62 -2.83 11.80 17.76
N ALA A 63 -1.71 12.47 17.50
CA ALA A 63 -1.50 13.86 17.92
C ALA A 63 -2.50 14.82 17.27
N TRP A 64 -2.77 14.63 15.97
CA TRP A 64 -3.74 15.43 15.24
C TRP A 64 -5.16 15.26 15.79
N LEU A 65 -5.59 14.02 16.05
CA LEU A 65 -6.88 13.73 16.66
C LEU A 65 -7.01 14.31 18.08
N GLY A 66 -5.97 14.18 18.89
CA GLY A 66 -5.93 14.77 20.22
C GLY A 66 -6.01 16.30 20.17
N GLN A 67 -5.41 16.94 19.17
CA GLN A 67 -5.44 18.38 19.02
C GLN A 67 -6.82 18.90 18.61
N ILE A 68 -7.54 18.23 17.69
CA ILE A 68 -8.92 18.63 17.39
C ILE A 68 -9.87 18.45 18.58
N GLN A 69 -9.63 17.44 19.44
CA GLN A 69 -10.41 17.26 20.68
C GLN A 69 -10.19 18.39 21.68
N LYS A 70 -8.96 18.91 21.81
CA LYS A 70 -8.68 20.08 22.66
C LYS A 70 -9.42 21.33 22.19
N TYR A 71 -9.68 21.45 20.89
CA TYR A 71 -10.48 22.53 20.30
C TYR A 71 -11.99 22.27 20.33
N GLY A 72 -12.44 21.21 21.01
CA GLY A 72 -13.85 20.94 21.27
C GLY A 72 -14.55 20.05 20.23
N LEU A 73 -13.82 19.40 19.32
CA LEU A 73 -14.40 18.41 18.41
C LEU A 73 -14.37 17.01 19.05
N SER A 74 -15.54 16.45 19.34
CA SER A 74 -15.67 15.12 19.93
C SER A 74 -15.62 14.04 18.85
N VAL A 75 -14.51 13.29 18.77
CA VAL A 75 -14.37 12.19 17.81
C VAL A 75 -15.30 11.04 18.20
N SER A 76 -16.36 10.85 17.41
CA SER A 76 -17.39 9.83 17.66
C SER A 76 -17.03 8.49 17.03
N ALA A 77 -16.49 8.50 15.80
CA ALA A 77 -16.04 7.30 15.10
C ALA A 77 -14.99 7.63 14.02
N ILE A 78 -14.14 6.65 13.71
CA ILE A 78 -13.18 6.70 12.61
C ILE A 78 -13.42 5.48 11.73
N TYR A 79 -13.97 5.68 10.54
CA TYR A 79 -14.35 4.60 9.64
C TYR A 79 -13.24 4.28 8.64
N PHE A 80 -12.91 3.00 8.48
CA PHE A 80 -11.96 2.52 7.48
C PHE A 80 -12.59 1.47 6.58
N ASP A 81 -12.24 1.52 5.31
CA ASP A 81 -12.64 0.52 4.32
C ASP A 81 -12.20 -0.87 4.76
N SER A 82 -13.09 -1.85 4.61
CA SER A 82 -12.74 -3.27 4.77
C SER A 82 -13.24 -4.14 3.63
N TYR A 83 -14.05 -3.56 2.74
CA TYR A 83 -14.56 -4.17 1.52
C TYR A 83 -14.75 -3.09 0.46
N LEU A 84 -14.41 -3.39 -0.78
CA LEU A 84 -14.66 -2.50 -1.90
C LEU A 84 -15.60 -3.21 -2.91
N PRO A 85 -16.62 -2.54 -3.45
CA PRO A 85 -17.58 -3.17 -4.36
C PRO A 85 -16.96 -3.57 -5.70
N SER A 86 -17.59 -4.54 -6.37
CA SER A 86 -17.22 -4.95 -7.72
C SER A 86 -17.37 -3.80 -8.74
N SER A 87 -18.34 -2.89 -8.56
CA SER A 87 -18.54 -1.72 -9.41
C SER A 87 -17.31 -0.79 -9.46
N LYS A 88 -16.53 -0.72 -8.36
CA LYS A 88 -15.30 0.08 -8.24
C LYS A 88 -14.06 -0.63 -8.81
N ARG A 89 -14.17 -1.89 -9.22
CA ARG A 89 -13.04 -2.67 -9.78
C ARG A 89 -12.32 -1.96 -10.94
N PRO A 90 -12.99 -1.36 -11.94
CA PRO A 90 -12.31 -0.65 -13.04
C PRO A 90 -11.45 0.50 -12.55
N GLU A 91 -11.93 1.29 -11.59
CA GLU A 91 -11.20 2.42 -11.02
C GLU A 91 -9.91 1.97 -10.33
N ARG A 92 -9.97 0.87 -9.58
CA ARG A 92 -8.77 0.31 -8.91
C ARG A 92 -7.71 -0.11 -9.91
N ILE A 93 -8.12 -0.81 -10.97
CA ILE A 93 -7.19 -1.26 -12.01
C ILE A 93 -6.57 -0.04 -12.69
N GLN A 94 -7.35 1.00 -12.99
CA GLN A 94 -6.84 2.23 -13.57
C GLN A 94 -5.84 2.94 -12.64
N ARG A 95 -6.14 3.03 -11.33
CA ARG A 95 -5.23 3.59 -10.31
C ARG A 95 -3.92 2.78 -10.26
N LEU A 96 -3.99 1.45 -10.33
CA LEU A 96 -2.84 0.55 -10.26
C LEU A 96 -1.95 0.61 -11.53
N ILE A 97 -2.57 0.72 -12.71
CA ILE A 97 -1.86 0.98 -13.99
C ILE A 97 -1.18 2.35 -13.95
N LYS A 98 -1.84 3.37 -13.41
CA LYS A 98 -1.26 4.71 -13.23
C LYS A 98 -0.04 4.67 -12.30
N LEU A 99 -0.16 4.02 -11.14
CA LEU A 99 0.96 3.84 -10.19
C LEU A 99 2.14 3.10 -10.85
N THR A 100 1.87 2.05 -11.64
CA THR A 100 2.89 1.32 -12.38
C THR A 100 3.60 2.22 -13.40
N ARG A 101 2.85 3.01 -14.16
CA ARG A 101 3.40 3.96 -15.12
C ARG A 101 4.25 5.03 -14.45
N ASP A 102 3.81 5.55 -13.31
CA ASP A 102 4.52 6.59 -12.58
C ASP A 102 5.80 6.03 -11.92
N LEU A 103 5.79 4.78 -11.43
CA LEU A 103 7.00 4.09 -10.99
C LEU A 103 8.01 3.90 -12.13
N ILE A 104 7.56 3.50 -13.33
CA ILE A 104 8.44 3.38 -14.50
C ILE A 104 9.05 4.74 -14.87
N LYS A 105 8.24 5.80 -14.92
CA LYS A 105 8.75 7.17 -15.19
C LYS A 105 9.77 7.60 -14.13
N TYR A 106 9.49 7.33 -12.86
CA TYR A 106 10.40 7.62 -11.77
C TYR A 106 11.71 6.84 -11.91
N GLN A 107 11.66 5.56 -12.26
CA GLN A 107 12.87 4.75 -12.50
C GLN A 107 13.68 5.26 -13.71
N VAL A 108 13.03 5.63 -14.81
CA VAL A 108 13.71 6.20 -15.99
C VAL A 108 14.39 7.52 -15.65
N ALA A 109 13.74 8.39 -14.86
CA ALA A 109 14.32 9.66 -14.44
C ALA A 109 15.54 9.49 -13.50
N PHE A 110 15.62 8.37 -12.78
CA PHE A 110 16.66 8.06 -11.80
C PHE A 110 17.38 6.74 -12.14
N GLN A 111 17.79 6.57 -13.40
CA GLN A 111 18.32 5.30 -13.91
C GLN A 111 19.55 4.78 -13.14
N ALA A 112 20.44 5.68 -12.71
CA ALA A 112 21.66 5.35 -11.96
C ALA A 112 21.42 5.04 -10.47
N GLY A 113 20.19 5.18 -9.98
CA GLY A 113 19.84 5.10 -8.56
C GLY A 113 19.04 6.31 -8.11
N VAL A 114 18.32 6.17 -7.00
CA VAL A 114 17.43 7.20 -6.46
C VAL A 114 18.21 8.37 -5.84
N PRO A 115 17.59 9.56 -5.70
CA PRO A 115 18.23 10.69 -5.04
C PRO A 115 18.69 10.35 -3.63
N ARG A 116 19.94 10.65 -3.33
CA ARG A 116 20.53 10.48 -1.99
C ARG A 116 19.77 11.31 -0.94
N PRO A 117 19.69 10.82 0.32
CA PRO A 117 19.12 11.59 1.41
C PRO A 117 19.88 12.90 1.61
N ASN A 118 19.16 13.97 1.95
CA ASN A 118 19.79 15.23 2.32
C ASN A 118 20.24 15.17 3.79
N SER A 119 21.52 15.41 4.07
CA SER A 119 22.12 15.28 5.41
C SER A 119 21.61 16.31 6.44
N HIS A 120 20.90 17.34 5.98
CA HIS A 120 20.39 18.44 6.83
C HIS A 120 18.92 18.31 7.23
N HIS A 121 18.19 17.27 6.75
CA HIS A 121 16.78 17.09 7.07
C HIS A 121 16.57 15.81 7.90
N THR A 122 16.38 15.99 9.20
CA THR A 122 15.84 14.94 10.08
C THR A 122 14.34 14.87 9.87
N VAL A 123 13.85 13.74 9.37
CA VAL A 123 12.41 13.51 9.11
C VAL A 123 11.61 13.38 10.42
N ASP A 124 12.28 13.15 11.56
CA ASP A 124 11.67 13.07 12.89
C ASP A 124 11.52 14.46 13.57
N ALA A 125 11.24 15.49 12.77
CA ALA A 125 10.95 16.84 13.25
C ALA A 125 9.54 16.93 13.86
N ASN A 126 9.32 17.92 14.73
CA ASN A 126 8.00 18.27 15.23
C ASN A 126 7.08 18.59 14.04
N VAL A 127 6.06 17.76 13.81
CA VAL A 127 5.15 17.93 12.68
C VAL A 127 4.14 19.02 13.03
N ASP A 128 4.16 20.09 12.25
CA ASP A 128 3.13 21.12 12.29
C ASP A 128 1.79 20.53 11.81
N LEU A 129 0.85 20.41 12.75
CA LEU A 129 -0.44 19.74 12.59
C LEU A 129 -1.49 20.60 11.86
N PHE A 130 -1.35 21.93 11.92
CA PHE A 130 -2.30 22.91 11.37
C PHE A 130 -1.54 24.04 10.67
N PRO A 131 -0.99 23.78 9.49
CA PRO A 131 -0.21 24.80 8.82
C PRO A 131 -0.97 25.98 8.24
N ASP A 132 -0.39 27.16 8.42
CA ASP A 132 -0.80 28.39 7.75
C ASP A 132 -0.84 28.27 6.22
N ALA A 133 0.05 27.45 5.64
CA ALA A 133 0.11 27.22 4.21
C ALA A 133 0.58 25.82 3.84
N TRP A 134 -0.13 25.23 2.87
CA TRP A 134 0.34 24.04 2.17
C TRP A 134 1.43 24.43 1.16
N PRO A 135 2.56 23.69 1.10
CA PRO A 135 3.61 23.98 0.13
C PRO A 135 3.01 23.96 -1.28
N THR A 136 3.18 25.04 -2.04
CA THR A 136 2.80 25.05 -3.46
C THR A 136 3.55 23.90 -4.12
N GLU A 137 2.81 22.92 -4.64
CA GLU A 137 3.43 21.82 -5.35
C GLU A 137 4.16 22.38 -6.56
N LYS A 138 5.49 22.56 -6.45
CA LYS A 138 6.31 22.64 -7.64
C LYS A 138 5.98 21.40 -8.46
N LYS A 139 5.66 21.57 -9.74
CA LYS A 139 5.28 20.53 -10.71
C LYS A 139 6.40 19.51 -10.97
N THR A 140 7.17 19.11 -9.97
CA THR A 140 8.05 17.96 -10.07
C THR A 140 7.17 16.72 -9.95
N ASN A 141 6.71 16.21 -11.09
CA ASN A 141 5.89 14.99 -11.19
C ASN A 141 6.66 13.70 -10.84
N LEU A 142 7.90 13.81 -10.37
CA LEU A 142 8.81 12.69 -10.12
C LEU A 142 8.94 12.47 -8.60
N LYS A 143 7.93 11.79 -8.04
CA LYS A 143 7.90 11.37 -6.64
C LYS A 143 7.93 9.84 -6.59
N PRO A 144 8.57 9.22 -5.56
CA PRO A 144 8.41 7.80 -5.34
C PRO A 144 6.94 7.48 -5.03
N PRO A 145 6.49 6.22 -5.22
CA PRO A 145 5.16 5.78 -4.78
C PRO A 145 4.93 6.05 -3.30
N VAL A 146 3.68 6.28 -2.92
CA VAL A 146 3.25 6.41 -1.52
C VAL A 146 3.72 5.19 -0.71
N PRO A 147 4.16 5.36 0.57
CA PRO A 147 4.53 4.24 1.41
C PRO A 147 3.47 3.13 1.41
N PRO A 148 3.83 1.86 1.10
CA PRO A 148 2.87 0.80 0.79
C PRO A 148 1.91 0.48 1.94
N PHE A 149 2.35 0.66 3.19
CA PHE A 149 1.59 0.29 4.38
C PHE A 149 1.00 1.50 5.12
N LEU A 150 0.80 2.64 4.43
CA LEU A 150 0.28 3.88 5.01
C LEU A 150 -0.98 3.68 5.87
N VAL A 151 -2.05 3.17 5.26
CA VAL A 151 -3.35 3.03 5.93
C VAL A 151 -3.27 1.99 7.06
N PRO A 152 -2.72 0.77 6.84
CA PRO A 152 -2.53 -0.21 7.92
C PRO A 152 -1.69 0.31 9.09
N ALA A 153 -0.63 1.08 8.85
CA ALA A 153 0.20 1.64 9.92
C ALA A 153 -0.55 2.65 10.78
N VAL A 154 -1.39 3.50 10.17
CA VAL A 154 -2.27 4.43 10.89
C VAL A 154 -3.31 3.67 11.71
N ILE A 155 -3.94 2.64 11.12
CA ILE A 155 -4.89 1.78 11.84
C ILE A 155 -4.23 1.14 13.07
N ASP A 156 -3.05 0.52 12.91
CA ASP A 156 -2.33 -0.15 14.01
C ASP A 156 -2.01 0.83 15.14
N ALA A 157 -1.52 2.04 14.81
CA ALA A 157 -1.21 3.05 15.81
C ALA A 157 -2.46 3.52 16.56
N LEU A 158 -3.55 3.80 15.83
CA LEU A 158 -4.81 4.24 16.44
C LEU A 158 -5.44 3.11 17.29
N ARG A 159 -5.38 1.84 16.87
CA ARG A 159 -5.89 0.70 17.64
C ARG A 159 -5.17 0.57 18.98
N ASN A 160 -3.87 0.83 19.00
CA ASN A 160 -3.04 0.81 20.20
C ASN A 160 -3.18 2.10 21.04
N SER A 161 -3.93 3.11 20.57
CA SER A 161 -4.21 4.30 21.34
C SER A 161 -5.32 4.02 22.38
N PRO A 162 -5.10 4.29 23.67
CA PRO A 162 -6.14 4.16 24.70
C PRO A 162 -7.36 5.06 24.43
N GLU A 163 -7.15 6.20 23.79
CA GLU A 163 -8.20 7.20 23.54
C GLU A 163 -9.01 6.90 22.26
N PHE A 164 -8.36 6.38 21.22
CA PHE A 164 -8.97 6.24 19.90
C PHE A 164 -9.26 4.80 19.47
N GLY A 165 -8.65 3.80 20.12
CA GLY A 165 -8.74 2.41 19.67
C GLY A 165 -10.17 1.88 19.57
N SER A 166 -11.03 2.20 20.54
CA SER A 166 -12.45 1.79 20.56
C SER A 166 -13.34 2.53 19.54
N ARG A 167 -12.85 3.67 19.02
CA ARG A 167 -13.57 4.53 18.05
C ARG A 167 -13.33 4.11 16.60
N ILE A 168 -12.33 3.26 16.33
CA ILE A 168 -12.05 2.73 15.00
C ILE A 168 -13.12 1.71 14.62
N LYS A 169 -13.61 1.82 13.38
CA LYS A 169 -14.57 0.89 12.78
C LYS A 169 -14.08 0.50 11.39
N LEU A 170 -13.65 -0.75 11.22
CA LEU A 170 -13.51 -1.34 9.89
C LEU A 170 -14.91 -1.77 9.44
N VAL A 171 -15.34 -1.25 8.30
CA VAL A 171 -16.72 -1.41 7.84
C VAL A 171 -16.79 -2.25 6.56
N PRO A 172 -17.83 -3.08 6.40
CA PRO A 172 -17.98 -3.97 5.24
C PRO A 172 -18.46 -3.14 4.04
N GLY A 173 -17.62 -2.25 3.55
CA GLY A 173 -17.88 -1.33 2.45
C GLY A 173 -16.89 -0.16 2.50
N GLU A 174 -17.18 0.87 1.72
CA GLU A 174 -16.43 2.12 1.74
C GLU A 174 -16.77 2.94 3.00
N ALA A 175 -15.77 3.58 3.60
CA ALA A 175 -15.92 4.38 4.80
C ALA A 175 -16.92 5.54 4.62
N ASP A 176 -16.96 6.14 3.43
CA ASP A 176 -17.78 7.32 3.10
C ASP A 176 -19.27 7.10 3.42
N GLY A 177 -19.83 5.99 2.94
CA GLY A 177 -21.25 5.71 3.20
C GLY A 177 -21.54 5.49 4.69
N PHE A 178 -20.62 4.91 5.45
CA PHE A 178 -20.78 4.72 6.90
C PHE A 178 -20.62 6.04 7.66
N CYS A 179 -19.69 6.91 7.24
CA CYS A 179 -19.57 8.27 7.74
C CYS A 179 -20.88 9.05 7.52
N ALA A 180 -21.42 9.01 6.30
CA ALA A 180 -22.67 9.67 5.93
C ALA A 180 -23.85 9.17 6.76
N ARG A 181 -24.01 7.83 6.86
CA ARG A 181 -25.05 7.21 7.68
C ARG A 181 -24.95 7.66 9.15
N HIS A 182 -23.75 7.65 9.72
CA HIS A 182 -23.53 8.03 11.12
C HIS A 182 -24.02 9.45 11.39
N VAL A 183 -23.59 10.44 10.60
CA VAL A 183 -23.98 11.84 10.84
C VAL A 183 -25.43 12.12 10.49
N ARG A 184 -26.04 11.33 9.60
CA ARG A 184 -27.48 11.42 9.34
C ARG A 184 -28.30 10.95 10.55
N GLU A 185 -27.86 9.90 11.21
CA GLU A 185 -28.57 9.31 12.36
C GLU A 185 -28.30 10.06 13.68
N HIS A 186 -27.09 10.60 13.85
CA HIS A 186 -26.63 11.16 15.14
C HIS A 186 -26.31 12.66 15.09
N GLY A 187 -26.36 13.28 13.91
CA GLY A 187 -25.88 14.64 13.69
C GLY A 187 -24.34 14.74 13.67
N GLY A 188 -23.84 15.97 13.52
CA GLY A 188 -22.40 16.28 13.57
C GLY A 188 -21.80 16.57 12.20
N MET A 189 -20.48 16.49 12.10
CA MET A 189 -19.73 16.80 10.87
C MET A 189 -18.84 15.64 10.44
N VAL A 190 -18.70 15.42 9.14
CA VAL A 190 -17.73 14.48 8.58
C VAL A 190 -16.43 15.22 8.24
N LEU A 191 -15.30 14.72 8.74
CA LEU A 191 -13.97 15.18 8.34
C LEU A 191 -13.40 14.23 7.27
N THR A 192 -13.11 14.76 6.08
CA THR A 192 -12.63 13.96 4.94
C THR A 192 -11.73 14.77 3.98
N SER A 193 -11.18 14.13 2.96
CA SER A 193 -10.57 14.75 1.77
C SER A 193 -11.22 14.28 0.47
N ASP A 194 -12.35 13.56 0.56
CA ASP A 194 -13.13 13.02 -0.54
C ASP A 194 -14.39 13.87 -0.76
N SER A 195 -14.58 14.37 -1.98
CA SER A 195 -15.76 15.17 -2.33
C SER A 195 -17.02 14.35 -2.54
N ASP A 196 -16.91 13.02 -2.64
CA ASP A 196 -18.06 12.13 -2.81
C ASP A 196 -19.01 12.19 -1.61
N LEU A 197 -18.49 12.48 -0.42
CA LEU A 197 -19.28 12.72 0.80
C LEU A 197 -20.29 13.87 0.68
N LEU A 198 -20.14 14.78 -0.28
CA LEU A 198 -21.12 15.83 -0.56
C LEU A 198 -22.35 15.33 -1.32
N VAL A 199 -22.28 14.15 -1.93
CA VAL A 199 -23.38 13.55 -2.72
C VAL A 199 -24.31 12.71 -1.84
N TYR A 200 -23.76 12.14 -0.76
CA TYR A 200 -24.54 11.39 0.21
C TYR A 200 -25.56 12.26 0.94
N ASP A 201 -26.66 11.63 1.35
CA ASP A 201 -27.58 12.22 2.30
C ASP A 201 -26.97 12.20 3.72
N LEU A 202 -26.58 13.38 4.19
CA LEU A 202 -25.98 13.60 5.51
C LEU A 202 -27.02 14.00 6.58
N GLY A 203 -28.27 14.26 6.20
CA GLY A 203 -29.25 14.96 7.04
C GLY A 203 -29.11 16.49 7.00
N GLU A 204 -30.13 17.19 7.50
CA GLU A 204 -30.30 18.64 7.33
C GLU A 204 -29.27 19.50 8.08
N ALA A 205 -28.89 19.08 9.30
CA ALA A 205 -28.00 19.85 10.17
C ALA A 205 -26.51 19.49 10.01
N SER A 206 -26.23 18.38 9.34
CA SER A 206 -24.88 17.82 9.21
C SER A 206 -24.17 18.35 7.95
N GLY A 207 -22.87 18.14 7.89
CA GLY A 207 -22.10 18.56 6.73
C GLY A 207 -20.69 17.99 6.71
N VAL A 208 -19.92 18.48 5.75
CA VAL A 208 -18.54 18.06 5.51
C VAL A 208 -17.58 19.20 5.82
N ILE A 209 -16.45 18.87 6.42
CA ILE A 209 -15.27 19.73 6.54
C ILE A 209 -14.10 19.00 5.90
N PHE A 210 -13.37 19.68 5.01
CA PHE A 210 -12.20 19.09 4.39
C PHE A 210 -10.97 19.25 5.27
N LEU A 211 -10.25 18.14 5.51
CA LEU A 211 -9.09 18.07 6.41
C LEU A 211 -8.00 19.10 6.08
N THR A 212 -7.79 19.38 4.80
CA THR A 212 -6.77 20.33 4.33
C THR A 212 -7.09 21.79 4.64
N ASP A 213 -8.35 22.10 4.96
CA ASP A 213 -8.85 23.48 5.09
C ASP A 213 -9.11 23.87 6.54
N ILE A 214 -8.74 22.99 7.48
CA ILE A 214 -8.82 23.24 8.91
C ILE A 214 -7.60 24.06 9.30
N ASP A 215 -7.87 25.32 9.64
CA ASP A 215 -6.89 26.27 10.12
C ASP A 215 -7.00 26.39 11.65
N ASP A 216 -5.86 26.52 12.32
CA ASP A 216 -5.79 26.82 13.75
C ASP A 216 -5.72 28.34 13.95
N ASP A 217 -6.76 28.91 14.56
CA ASP A 217 -6.78 30.29 15.02
C ASP A 217 -6.23 30.31 16.46
N THR A 218 -4.90 30.39 16.56
CA THR A 218 -4.18 30.33 17.84
C THR A 218 -4.52 31.49 18.78
N GLU A 219 -4.95 32.64 18.26
CA GLU A 219 -5.38 33.79 19.06
C GLU A 219 -6.69 33.49 19.79
N THR A 220 -7.66 32.91 19.08
CA THR A 220 -8.96 32.57 19.65
C THR A 220 -9.02 31.17 20.26
N GLN A 221 -7.96 30.36 20.06
CA GLN A 221 -7.91 28.93 20.42
C GLN A 221 -9.09 28.16 19.82
N LYS A 222 -9.36 28.39 18.53
CA LYS A 222 -10.46 27.75 17.80
C LYS A 222 -10.00 27.26 16.45
N LEU A 223 -10.64 26.21 15.94
CA LEU A 223 -10.46 25.76 14.58
C LEU A 223 -11.44 26.46 13.64
N ARG A 224 -10.98 26.81 12.44
CA ARG A 224 -11.78 27.44 11.40
C ARG A 224 -11.66 26.65 10.12
N ALA A 225 -12.77 26.44 9.44
CA ALA A 225 -12.77 25.76 8.15
C ALA A 225 -14.00 26.16 7.32
N PRO A 226 -13.94 26.04 5.99
CA PRO A 226 -15.14 26.01 5.16
C PRO A 226 -16.01 24.79 5.51
N GLN A 227 -17.26 25.06 5.89
CA GLN A 227 -18.26 24.06 6.24
C GLN A 227 -19.23 23.88 5.06
N TYR A 228 -19.33 22.65 4.56
CA TYR A 228 -20.16 22.29 3.42
C TYR A 228 -21.40 21.55 3.92
N ARG A 229 -22.47 22.29 4.17
CA ARG A 229 -23.78 21.72 4.52
C ARG A 229 -24.64 21.60 3.26
N PRO A 230 -25.06 20.37 2.85
CA PRO A 230 -25.84 20.18 1.64
C PRO A 230 -27.09 21.09 1.56
N ALA A 231 -27.82 21.24 2.67
CA ALA A 231 -29.01 22.09 2.74
C ALA A 231 -28.70 23.59 2.45
N ASP A 232 -27.61 24.12 3.02
CA ASP A 232 -27.20 25.50 2.81
C ASP A 232 -26.65 25.73 1.40
N LEU A 233 -25.88 24.78 0.87
CA LEU A 233 -25.40 24.81 -0.51
C LEU A 233 -26.58 24.85 -1.49
N CYS A 234 -27.58 23.98 -1.29
CA CYS A 234 -28.76 23.96 -2.14
C CYS A 234 -29.52 25.29 -2.11
N ARG A 235 -29.69 25.87 -0.91
CA ARG A 235 -30.33 27.18 -0.72
C ARG A 235 -29.58 28.30 -1.44
N ARG A 236 -28.26 28.38 -1.27
CA ARG A 236 -27.42 29.43 -1.89
C ARG A 236 -27.32 29.29 -3.41
N LEU A 237 -27.37 28.07 -3.95
CA LEU A 237 -27.38 27.79 -5.40
C LEU A 237 -28.79 27.87 -6.01
N SER A 238 -29.82 27.97 -5.15
CA SER A 238 -31.24 27.92 -5.50
C SER A 238 -31.63 26.65 -6.29
N ILE A 239 -31.02 25.52 -5.95
CA ILE A 239 -31.33 24.19 -6.51
C ILE A 239 -32.25 23.42 -5.55
N LYS A 240 -32.83 22.30 -6.01
CA LYS A 240 -33.72 21.48 -5.18
C LYS A 240 -33.00 20.98 -3.92
N PRO A 241 -33.58 21.10 -2.71
CA PRO A 241 -32.94 20.64 -1.47
C PRO A 241 -32.59 19.15 -1.46
N ASP A 242 -33.50 18.31 -1.97
CA ASP A 242 -33.38 16.85 -1.82
C ASP A 242 -32.45 16.21 -2.86
N THR A 243 -32.51 16.68 -4.12
CA THR A 243 -31.79 16.05 -5.24
C THR A 243 -30.88 17.00 -6.00
N GLY A 244 -30.89 18.30 -5.69
CA GLY A 244 -30.20 19.31 -6.49
C GLY A 244 -28.68 19.11 -6.51
N LEU A 245 -28.09 18.82 -5.35
CA LEU A 245 -26.65 18.60 -5.22
C LEU A 245 -26.22 17.28 -5.88
N GLN A 246 -27.04 16.25 -5.82
CA GLN A 246 -26.82 14.96 -6.49
C GLN A 246 -26.83 15.12 -8.02
N HIS A 247 -27.81 15.83 -8.58
CA HIS A 247 -27.83 16.15 -10.00
C HIS A 247 -26.65 17.03 -10.41
N LEU A 248 -26.27 18.01 -9.58
CA LEU A 248 -25.10 18.86 -9.84
C LEU A 248 -23.82 18.01 -9.93
N ALA A 249 -23.63 17.10 -8.97
CA ALA A 249 -22.49 16.22 -8.89
C ALA A 249 -22.42 15.26 -10.09
N PHE A 250 -23.57 14.71 -10.52
CA PHE A 250 -23.69 13.90 -11.73
C PHE A 250 -23.29 14.66 -13.00
N GLU A 251 -23.71 15.92 -13.15
CA GLU A 251 -23.29 16.72 -14.31
C GLU A 251 -21.77 16.96 -14.33
N ILE A 252 -21.19 17.30 -13.17
CA ILE A 252 -19.75 17.55 -13.04
C ILE A 252 -18.95 16.26 -13.25
N SER A 253 -19.46 15.10 -12.82
CA SER A 253 -18.77 13.82 -13.01
C SER A 253 -18.73 13.41 -14.49
N ARG A 254 -19.78 13.69 -15.26
CA ARG A 254 -19.81 13.46 -16.72
C ARG A 254 -18.92 14.42 -17.49
N ASP A 255 -18.93 15.69 -17.12
CA ASP A 255 -18.10 16.71 -17.76
C ASP A 255 -17.41 17.61 -16.71
N PRO A 256 -16.16 17.27 -16.32
CA PRO A 256 -15.38 18.05 -15.37
C PRO A 256 -15.03 19.47 -15.83
N TYR A 257 -15.29 19.82 -17.09
CA TYR A 257 -15.03 21.15 -17.65
C TYR A 257 -16.23 22.10 -17.56
N LEU A 258 -17.41 21.63 -17.13
CA LEU A 258 -18.58 22.48 -16.91
C LEU A 258 -18.28 23.59 -15.91
N THR A 259 -18.76 24.81 -16.18
CA THR A 259 -18.81 25.85 -15.15
C THR A 259 -19.91 25.54 -14.15
N LEU A 260 -19.78 26.11 -12.94
CA LEU A 260 -20.79 25.91 -11.90
C LEU A 260 -22.16 26.41 -12.36
N GLU A 261 -22.25 27.55 -13.04
CA GLU A 261 -23.51 28.10 -13.52
C GLU A 261 -24.20 27.17 -14.53
N GLN A 262 -23.42 26.53 -15.40
CA GLN A 262 -23.92 25.55 -16.35
C GLN A 262 -24.45 24.31 -15.64
N ALA A 263 -23.68 23.75 -14.70
CA ALA A 263 -24.07 22.58 -13.93
C ALA A 263 -25.32 22.87 -13.07
N VAL A 264 -25.40 24.03 -12.41
CA VAL A 264 -26.57 24.50 -11.66
C VAL A 264 -27.78 24.65 -12.58
N GLY A 265 -27.59 25.26 -13.75
CA GLY A 265 -28.65 25.42 -14.74
C GLY A 265 -29.25 24.07 -15.17
N LYS A 266 -28.41 23.07 -15.42
CA LYS A 266 -28.85 21.71 -15.74
C LYS A 266 -29.56 21.02 -14.56
N SER A 267 -29.00 21.11 -13.36
CA SER A 267 -29.60 20.57 -12.13
C SER A 267 -31.01 21.14 -11.87
N LYS A 268 -31.23 22.45 -12.10
CA LYS A 268 -32.55 23.10 -11.94
C LYS A 268 -33.59 22.58 -12.93
N ARG A 269 -33.20 22.38 -14.19
CA ARG A 269 -34.12 21.97 -15.26
C ARG A 269 -34.47 20.48 -15.17
N GLY A 270 -33.67 19.67 -14.48
CA GLY A 270 -33.86 18.23 -14.39
C GLY A 270 -33.76 17.51 -15.75
N GLU A 271 -33.33 18.22 -16.81
CA GLU A 271 -33.34 17.76 -18.21
C GLU A 271 -32.50 16.52 -18.46
N THR A 272 -31.45 16.30 -17.66
CA THR A 272 -30.57 15.14 -17.80
C THR A 272 -31.07 13.89 -17.09
N ALA A 273 -31.86 14.03 -16.01
CA ALA A 273 -32.58 12.88 -15.44
C ALA A 273 -33.61 12.31 -16.43
N SER A 274 -34.17 13.14 -17.32
CA SER A 274 -35.05 12.69 -18.41
C SER A 274 -34.34 12.18 -19.67
N THR A 275 -33.07 12.54 -19.89
CA THR A 275 -32.32 12.16 -21.12
C THR A 275 -31.34 11.00 -20.90
N SER A 276 -30.94 10.77 -19.65
CA SER A 276 -29.98 9.73 -19.24
C SER A 276 -30.33 9.18 -17.86
N GLU A 277 -31.61 8.80 -17.66
CA GLU A 277 -32.15 8.31 -16.38
C GLU A 277 -31.40 7.07 -15.85
N GLU A 278 -31.01 6.18 -16.76
CA GLU A 278 -30.23 4.97 -16.45
C GLU A 278 -28.83 5.32 -15.90
N GLU A 279 -28.08 6.20 -16.57
CA GLU A 279 -26.75 6.65 -16.11
C GLU A 279 -26.83 7.37 -14.76
N TYR A 280 -27.87 8.19 -14.56
CA TYR A 280 -28.08 8.87 -13.27
C TYR A 280 -28.41 7.87 -12.16
N THR A 281 -29.25 6.87 -12.46
CA THR A 281 -29.60 5.81 -11.50
C THR A 281 -28.38 4.97 -11.14
N GLU A 282 -27.53 4.62 -12.11
CA GLU A 282 -26.26 3.92 -11.89
C GLU A 282 -25.30 4.76 -11.03
N PHE A 283 -25.17 6.05 -11.33
CA PHE A 283 -24.38 6.99 -10.53
C PHE A 283 -24.89 7.06 -9.09
N MET A 284 -26.19 7.25 -8.90
CA MET A 284 -26.80 7.34 -7.57
C MET A 284 -26.76 6.02 -6.80
N GLY A 285 -26.76 4.89 -7.50
CA GLY A 285 -26.61 3.56 -6.91
C GLY A 285 -25.39 3.45 -5.99
N GLN A 286 -24.31 4.17 -6.29
CA GLN A 286 -23.08 4.20 -5.48
C GLN A 286 -23.25 4.92 -4.13
N TYR A 287 -24.30 5.72 -3.98
CA TYR A 287 -24.56 6.54 -2.78
C TYR A 287 -25.79 6.06 -1.99
N LEU A 288 -26.50 5.04 -2.50
CA LEU A 288 -27.72 4.49 -1.92
C LEU A 288 -27.42 3.36 -0.94
N SER A 289 -27.03 3.75 0.27
CA SER A 289 -26.68 2.89 1.43
C SER A 289 -25.35 2.13 1.33
N PRO A 290 -24.58 2.06 2.43
CA PRO A 290 -23.35 1.28 2.51
C PRO A 290 -23.50 -0.18 2.07
N GLU A 291 -22.60 -0.59 1.17
CA GLU A 291 -22.76 -1.70 0.22
C GLU A 291 -22.62 -3.12 0.77
N VAL A 292 -22.87 -3.36 2.05
CA VAL A 292 -23.13 -4.71 2.55
C VAL A 292 -24.21 -4.65 3.62
N GLY A 293 -25.25 -5.45 3.40
CA GLY A 293 -26.34 -5.67 4.35
C GLY A 293 -25.80 -6.02 5.73
N SER A 294 -26.51 -5.55 6.75
CA SER A 294 -26.25 -5.66 8.19
C SER A 294 -26.08 -7.09 8.76
N THR A 295 -25.90 -8.10 7.91
CA THR A 295 -25.91 -9.53 8.28
C THR A 295 -24.52 -10.16 8.38
N LEU A 296 -23.45 -9.53 7.87
CA LEU A 296 -22.09 -10.01 8.14
C LEU A 296 -21.68 -9.60 9.55
N ASN A 297 -21.26 -10.59 10.36
CA ASN A 297 -20.75 -10.33 11.69
C ASN A 297 -19.38 -9.65 11.60
N THR A 298 -19.39 -8.31 11.49
CA THR A 298 -18.22 -7.44 11.29
C THR A 298 -17.22 -7.51 12.43
N THR A 299 -17.61 -8.05 13.60
CA THR A 299 -16.69 -8.27 14.73
C THR A 299 -15.57 -9.24 14.38
N GLN A 300 -15.76 -10.12 13.39
CA GLN A 300 -14.74 -11.10 12.99
C GLN A 300 -13.63 -10.48 12.15
N VAL A 301 -13.90 -9.38 11.44
CA VAL A 301 -12.93 -8.72 10.55
C VAL A 301 -12.37 -7.41 11.11
N SER A 302 -12.89 -6.94 12.24
CA SER A 302 -12.51 -5.66 12.85
C SER A 302 -11.04 -5.58 13.27
N ALA A 303 -10.35 -6.73 13.42
CA ALA A 303 -8.92 -6.82 13.75
C ALA A 303 -8.00 -6.93 12.50
N LEU A 304 -8.56 -7.24 11.32
CA LEU A 304 -7.78 -7.48 10.11
C LEU A 304 -7.20 -6.19 9.52
N ASP A 305 -6.19 -6.33 8.67
CA ASP A 305 -5.78 -5.29 7.72
C ASP A 305 -6.89 -5.09 6.67
N PRO A 306 -7.17 -3.85 6.20
CA PRO A 306 -8.17 -3.60 5.15
C PRO A 306 -8.12 -4.55 3.95
N ARG A 307 -6.93 -4.89 3.45
CA ARG A 307 -6.77 -5.76 2.27
C ARG A 307 -7.04 -7.23 2.59
N VAL A 308 -6.66 -7.67 3.80
CA VAL A 308 -6.92 -9.03 4.28
C VAL A 308 -8.39 -9.20 4.60
N SER A 309 -9.01 -8.18 5.21
CA SER A 309 -10.46 -8.13 5.41
C SER A 309 -11.20 -8.25 4.10
N GLU A 310 -10.77 -7.55 3.05
CA GLU A 310 -11.47 -7.55 1.78
C GLU A 310 -11.51 -8.94 1.12
N ILE A 311 -10.37 -9.63 1.05
CA ILE A 311 -10.33 -10.99 0.51
C ILE A 311 -11.09 -11.99 1.42
N ALA A 312 -11.01 -11.81 2.74
CA ALA A 312 -11.77 -12.64 3.68
C ALA A 312 -13.28 -12.45 3.49
N LEU A 313 -13.77 -11.22 3.39
CA LEU A 313 -15.18 -10.91 3.16
C LEU A 313 -15.66 -11.41 1.79
N ARG A 314 -14.86 -11.25 0.72
CA ARG A 314 -15.18 -11.80 -0.61
C ARG A 314 -15.24 -13.32 -0.64
N SER A 315 -14.51 -13.99 0.25
CA SER A 315 -14.56 -15.45 0.36
C SER A 315 -15.81 -15.95 1.10
N LEU A 316 -16.53 -15.10 1.84
CA LEU A 316 -17.71 -15.54 2.58
C LEU A 316 -18.93 -15.76 1.65
N PRO A 317 -19.70 -16.85 1.85
CA PRO A 317 -20.94 -17.05 1.13
C PRO A 317 -21.95 -15.98 1.57
N THR A 318 -22.33 -15.10 0.65
CA THR A 318 -23.38 -14.13 0.88
C THR A 318 -24.60 -14.52 0.06
N SER A 319 -25.64 -15.03 0.73
CA SER A 319 -26.99 -14.82 0.23
C SER A 319 -27.21 -13.30 0.18
N SER A 320 -27.33 -12.74 -1.03
CA SER A 320 -27.60 -11.33 -1.32
C SER A 320 -26.46 -10.30 -1.12
N VAL A 321 -25.20 -10.61 -1.44
CA VAL A 321 -24.39 -9.53 -2.05
C VAL A 321 -25.10 -9.18 -3.35
N ALA A 322 -25.24 -7.91 -3.66
CA ALA A 322 -25.76 -7.44 -4.93
C ALA A 322 -24.80 -7.81 -6.09
N THR A 323 -24.53 -9.11 -6.27
CA THR A 323 -23.84 -9.70 -7.42
C THR A 323 -24.77 -9.78 -8.62
N SER A 324 -25.95 -9.16 -8.58
CA SER A 324 -26.69 -8.86 -9.81
C SER A 324 -26.03 -7.68 -10.51
N SER A 325 -24.82 -7.89 -11.04
CA SER A 325 -24.51 -7.29 -12.32
C SER A 325 -25.59 -7.78 -13.31
N PRO A 326 -26.31 -6.88 -14.00
CA PRO A 326 -27.30 -7.28 -15.02
C PRO A 326 -26.67 -8.08 -16.16
N SER A 327 -25.34 -7.99 -16.29
CA SER A 327 -24.51 -8.79 -17.18
C SER A 327 -23.99 -10.03 -16.44
N GLY A 328 -24.51 -11.21 -16.78
CA GLY A 328 -23.99 -12.51 -16.32
C GLY A 328 -22.60 -12.83 -16.85
N ASP A 329 -21.62 -11.96 -16.58
CA ASP A 329 -20.22 -12.18 -16.93
C ASP A 329 -19.60 -13.13 -15.89
N LEU A 330 -19.27 -14.34 -16.35
CA LEU A 330 -18.50 -15.37 -15.63
C LEU A 330 -17.12 -14.87 -15.12
N ASN A 331 -16.70 -13.67 -15.52
CA ASN A 331 -15.45 -13.04 -15.10
C ASN A 331 -15.50 -12.40 -13.70
N ASP A 332 -16.69 -12.23 -13.08
CA ASP A 332 -16.81 -11.72 -11.70
C ASP A 332 -16.63 -12.83 -10.63
N SER A 333 -16.28 -14.05 -11.05
CA SER A 333 -16.11 -15.23 -10.18
C SER A 333 -14.68 -15.45 -9.64
N ARG A 334 -13.71 -14.56 -9.96
CA ARG A 334 -12.32 -14.70 -9.47
C ARG A 334 -12.13 -13.99 -8.14
N LEU A 335 -11.54 -14.67 -7.16
CA LEU A 335 -11.15 -14.04 -5.90
C LEU A 335 -9.87 -13.22 -6.12
N GLU A 336 -9.95 -11.90 -5.93
CA GLU A 336 -8.84 -10.97 -6.19
C GLU A 336 -8.17 -10.51 -4.89
N MET A 337 -6.83 -10.51 -4.88
CA MET A 337 -6.03 -9.89 -3.82
C MET A 337 -5.31 -8.65 -4.36
N TYR A 338 -5.56 -7.49 -3.76
CA TYR A 338 -4.86 -6.25 -4.09
C TYR A 338 -3.69 -6.02 -3.15
N LEU A 339 -2.50 -6.44 -3.58
CA LEU A 339 -1.28 -6.31 -2.76
C LEU A 339 -0.85 -4.85 -2.66
N PRO A 340 -0.23 -4.43 -1.52
CA PRO A 340 0.36 -3.11 -1.39
C PRO A 340 1.35 -2.80 -2.54
N PHE A 341 1.34 -1.55 -3.02
CA PHE A 341 2.19 -1.14 -4.13
C PHE A 341 3.62 -0.84 -3.64
N LEU A 342 4.53 -1.79 -3.83
CA LEU A 342 5.92 -1.67 -3.38
C LEU A 342 6.77 -0.81 -4.33
N LEU A 343 7.76 -0.12 -3.79
CA LEU A 343 8.81 0.54 -4.56
C LEU A 343 9.90 -0.47 -4.93
N ASP A 344 9.64 -1.27 -5.97
CA ASP A 344 10.55 -2.28 -6.49
C ASP A 344 11.06 -1.91 -7.90
N TYR A 345 12.17 -2.52 -8.33
CA TYR A 345 12.74 -2.23 -9.65
C TYR A 345 11.83 -2.75 -10.80
N PRO A 346 11.32 -1.89 -11.72
CA PRO A 346 10.43 -2.32 -12.81
C PRO A 346 10.99 -3.32 -13.79
N SER A 347 12.32 -3.36 -13.98
CA SER A 347 12.97 -4.30 -14.89
C SER A 347 13.17 -5.70 -14.29
N ARG A 348 12.90 -5.89 -13.00
CA ARG A 348 12.96 -7.20 -12.32
C ARG A 348 11.55 -7.77 -12.16
N THR A 349 11.47 -9.09 -11.90
CA THR A 349 10.21 -9.71 -11.44
C THR A 349 9.69 -8.97 -10.21
N SER A 350 8.38 -8.94 -10.00
CA SER A 350 7.81 -8.27 -8.84
C SER A 350 8.42 -8.75 -7.52
N ALA A 351 8.65 -7.82 -6.60
CA ALA A 351 9.16 -8.10 -5.26
C ALA A 351 8.27 -9.07 -4.45
N TRP A 352 6.99 -9.20 -4.81
CA TRP A 352 6.05 -10.14 -4.17
C TRP A 352 6.32 -11.62 -4.50
N GLU A 353 7.12 -11.90 -5.52
CA GLU A 353 7.25 -13.27 -6.04
C GLU A 353 8.01 -14.21 -5.10
N ALA A 354 9.06 -13.72 -4.43
CA ALA A 354 9.89 -14.54 -3.54
C ALA A 354 9.08 -15.12 -2.36
N SER A 355 8.12 -14.35 -1.85
CA SER A 355 7.25 -14.74 -0.73
C SER A 355 5.92 -15.38 -1.16
N LYS A 356 5.75 -15.73 -2.45
CA LYS A 356 4.54 -16.37 -2.96
C LYS A 356 4.14 -17.64 -2.18
N PRO A 357 5.06 -18.56 -1.81
CA PRO A 357 4.68 -19.77 -1.05
C PRO A 357 4.00 -19.46 0.29
N THR A 358 4.42 -18.39 0.98
CA THR A 358 3.79 -17.94 2.23
C THR A 358 2.35 -17.49 2.00
N ARG A 359 2.09 -16.76 0.91
CA ARG A 359 0.73 -16.34 0.56
C ARG A 359 -0.14 -17.50 0.08
N GLN A 360 0.43 -18.46 -0.64
CA GLN A 360 -0.28 -19.70 -1.01
C GLN A 360 -0.79 -20.46 0.21
N LEU A 361 0.04 -20.62 1.25
CA LEU A 361 -0.39 -21.18 2.53
C LEU A 361 -1.51 -20.34 3.16
N GLY A 362 -1.37 -19.01 3.19
CA GLY A 362 -2.41 -18.11 3.70
C GLY A 362 -3.74 -18.27 2.96
N TYR A 363 -3.73 -18.31 1.63
CA TYR A 363 -4.95 -18.52 0.84
C TYR A 363 -5.56 -19.90 1.06
N ALA A 364 -4.75 -20.96 1.13
CA ALA A 364 -5.24 -22.31 1.42
C ALA A 364 -5.91 -22.37 2.80
N VAL A 365 -5.30 -21.78 3.83
CA VAL A 365 -5.91 -21.69 5.16
C VAL A 365 -7.23 -20.92 5.08
N LEU A 366 -7.25 -19.72 4.49
CA LEU A 366 -8.46 -18.91 4.38
C LEU A 366 -9.62 -19.68 3.73
N LEU A 367 -9.35 -20.35 2.61
CA LEU A 367 -10.37 -21.01 1.79
C LEU A 367 -10.79 -22.38 2.32
N SER A 368 -9.90 -23.09 3.03
CA SER A 368 -10.22 -24.40 3.64
C SER A 368 -11.30 -24.33 4.72
N ASN A 369 -11.52 -23.15 5.31
CA ASN A 369 -12.53 -22.92 6.34
C ASN A 369 -13.92 -22.59 5.77
N LEU A 370 -14.09 -22.68 4.45
CA LEU A 370 -15.27 -22.19 3.75
C LEU A 370 -15.80 -23.29 2.83
N ASP A 371 -16.88 -23.97 3.25
CA ASP A 371 -17.47 -25.13 2.58
C ASP A 371 -17.77 -24.90 1.07
N HIS A 372 -18.01 -23.65 0.68
CA HIS A 372 -18.35 -23.23 -0.68
C HIS A 372 -17.12 -22.81 -1.52
N CYS A 373 -15.98 -22.54 -0.88
CA CYS A 373 -14.74 -22.12 -1.54
C CYS A 373 -13.77 -23.28 -1.80
N ASN A 374 -14.14 -24.51 -1.44
CA ASN A 374 -13.37 -25.73 -1.69
C ASN A 374 -12.99 -25.94 -3.17
N ASN A 375 -13.59 -25.19 -4.10
CA ASN A 375 -13.34 -25.25 -5.54
C ASN A 375 -12.67 -23.98 -6.11
N ILE A 376 -12.13 -23.06 -5.31
CA ILE A 376 -11.36 -21.90 -5.83
C ILE A 376 -9.90 -22.34 -6.05
N PRO A 377 -9.45 -22.58 -7.30
CA PRO A 377 -8.13 -23.16 -7.55
C PRO A 377 -7.00 -22.13 -7.48
N ALA A 378 -7.33 -20.83 -7.54
CA ALA A 378 -6.37 -19.75 -7.59
C ALA A 378 -6.95 -18.45 -7.02
N VAL A 379 -6.08 -17.64 -6.42
CA VAL A 379 -6.34 -16.24 -6.09
C VAL A 379 -5.62 -15.36 -7.12
N PHE A 380 -6.33 -14.38 -7.68
CA PHE A 380 -5.76 -13.47 -8.67
C PHE A 380 -5.09 -12.28 -7.98
N GLU A 381 -3.76 -12.26 -7.95
CA GLU A 381 -2.98 -11.20 -7.33
C GLU A 381 -2.83 -9.99 -8.25
N MET A 382 -3.42 -8.88 -7.83
CA MET A 382 -3.24 -7.55 -8.39
C MET A 382 -2.02 -6.89 -7.76
N ARG A 383 -0.88 -7.00 -8.46
CA ARG A 383 0.41 -6.41 -8.10
C ARG A 383 0.73 -5.21 -9.02
N ARG A 384 1.98 -4.98 -9.39
CA ARG A 384 2.33 -4.02 -10.44
C ARG A 384 1.75 -4.48 -11.80
N LEU A 385 0.87 -3.67 -12.41
CA LEU A 385 0.12 -4.01 -13.63
C LEU A 385 0.56 -3.13 -14.82
N GLN A 386 0.96 -3.76 -15.92
CA GLN A 386 1.23 -3.05 -17.19
C GLN A 386 -0.05 -2.87 -18.02
N SER A 387 -1.01 -3.79 -17.89
CA SER A 387 -2.33 -3.78 -18.52
C SER A 387 -3.40 -4.35 -17.58
N ILE A 388 -4.68 -4.23 -17.96
CA ILE A 388 -5.84 -4.75 -17.22
C ILE A 388 -5.75 -6.28 -16.98
N SER A 389 -5.09 -7.01 -17.87
CA SER A 389 -4.92 -8.47 -17.81
C SER A 389 -3.59 -8.93 -17.16
N SER A 390 -2.77 -8.01 -16.64
CA SER A 390 -1.40 -8.30 -16.16
C SER A 390 -1.31 -8.87 -14.72
N GLY A 391 -2.42 -9.25 -14.10
CA GLY A 391 -2.40 -9.88 -12.77
C GLY A 391 -1.78 -11.29 -12.80
N LEU A 392 -1.57 -11.88 -11.63
CA LEU A 392 -1.00 -13.23 -11.52
C LEU A 392 -1.99 -14.17 -10.83
N ASP A 393 -2.36 -15.26 -11.50
CA ASP A 393 -3.07 -16.37 -10.85
C ASP A 393 -2.09 -17.12 -9.92
N VAL A 394 -2.36 -17.08 -8.62
CA VAL A 394 -1.60 -17.80 -7.59
C VAL A 394 -2.41 -19.02 -7.18
N GLY A 395 -1.91 -20.20 -7.54
CA GLY A 395 -2.56 -21.47 -7.24
C GLY A 395 -2.72 -21.68 -5.73
N VAL A 396 -3.90 -22.11 -5.32
CA VAL A 396 -4.25 -22.41 -3.93
C VAL A 396 -3.95 -23.89 -3.68
N PRO A 397 -3.03 -24.24 -2.76
CA PRO A 397 -2.78 -25.62 -2.37
C PRO A 397 -4.05 -26.32 -1.87
N ALA A 398 -4.11 -27.64 -2.07
CA ALA A 398 -5.24 -28.43 -1.58
C ALA A 398 -5.28 -28.44 -0.04
N PRO A 399 -6.46 -28.58 0.60
CA PRO A 399 -6.57 -28.63 2.05
C PRO A 399 -5.67 -29.68 2.72
N THR A 400 -5.44 -30.81 2.04
CA THR A 400 -4.56 -31.89 2.49
C THR A 400 -3.07 -31.50 2.56
N GLU A 401 -2.66 -30.44 1.86
CA GLU A 401 -1.27 -29.97 1.81
C GLU A 401 -0.95 -28.93 2.89
N ILE A 402 -1.98 -28.34 3.54
CA ILE A 402 -1.84 -27.22 4.48
C ILE A 402 -0.90 -27.56 5.63
N ASP A 403 -1.10 -28.69 6.32
CA ASP A 403 -0.26 -29.08 7.46
C ASP A 403 1.19 -29.37 7.03
N GLY A 404 1.41 -29.91 5.83
CA GLY A 404 2.75 -30.15 5.28
C GLY A 404 3.50 -28.86 4.96
N LEU A 405 2.81 -27.90 4.33
CA LEU A 405 3.33 -26.57 4.07
C LEU A 405 3.60 -25.78 5.36
N GLY A 406 2.67 -25.84 6.32
CA GLY A 406 2.81 -25.24 7.64
C GLY A 406 4.01 -25.82 8.40
N THR A 407 4.17 -27.14 8.39
CA THR A 407 5.33 -27.83 9.00
C THR A 407 6.64 -27.39 8.37
N SER A 408 6.67 -27.29 7.03
CA SER A 408 7.87 -26.86 6.29
C SER A 408 8.27 -25.43 6.62
N LEU A 409 7.31 -24.51 6.67
CA LEU A 409 7.55 -23.11 7.03
C LEU A 409 8.00 -22.97 8.50
N LEU A 410 7.34 -23.69 9.42
CA LEU A 410 7.70 -23.69 10.83
C LEU A 410 9.13 -24.21 11.03
N ALA A 411 9.48 -25.35 10.41
CA ALA A 411 10.83 -25.92 10.48
C ALA A 411 11.89 -24.97 9.88
N LEU A 412 11.58 -24.30 8.76
CA LEU A 412 12.47 -23.31 8.16
C LEU A 412 12.72 -22.13 9.11
N LEU A 413 11.67 -21.57 9.69
CA LEU A 413 11.79 -20.47 10.65
C LEU A 413 12.61 -20.90 11.86
N SER A 414 12.32 -22.06 12.48
CA SER A 414 13.09 -22.57 13.62
C SER A 414 14.57 -22.83 13.28
N LYS A 415 14.89 -23.29 12.06
CA LYS A 415 16.28 -23.43 11.59
C LYS A 415 16.98 -22.08 11.48
N ILE A 416 16.30 -21.06 10.94
CA ILE A 416 16.83 -19.69 10.88
C ILE A 416 17.09 -19.17 12.30
N GLU A 417 16.14 -19.36 13.22
CA GLU A 417 16.29 -18.92 14.62
C GLU A 417 17.51 -19.53 15.31
N ALA A 418 17.74 -20.83 15.10
CA ALA A 418 18.90 -21.52 15.66
C ALA A 418 20.23 -21.06 15.02
N GLY A 419 20.19 -20.55 13.79
CA GLY A 419 21.37 -20.12 13.04
C GLY A 419 21.75 -18.66 13.20
N MET A 420 20.89 -17.83 13.80
CA MET A 420 21.09 -16.38 13.93
C MET A 420 21.45 -15.97 15.35
N GLY A 421 22.39 -15.03 15.49
CA GLY A 421 22.78 -14.46 16.79
C GLY A 421 21.71 -13.57 17.43
N LYS A 422 20.75 -13.09 16.62
CA LYS A 422 19.68 -12.18 17.01
C LYS A 422 18.31 -12.65 16.47
N PRO A 423 17.32 -12.90 17.33
CA PRO A 423 16.00 -13.39 16.91
C PRO A 423 15.26 -12.45 15.95
N GLU A 424 15.46 -11.14 16.05
CA GLU A 424 14.79 -10.14 15.19
C GLU A 424 15.22 -10.22 13.72
N LEU A 425 16.39 -10.82 13.43
CA LEU A 425 16.92 -10.94 12.07
C LEU A 425 16.30 -12.09 11.28
N VAL A 426 15.55 -12.98 11.93
CA VAL A 426 14.95 -14.19 11.35
C VAL A 426 14.10 -13.85 10.13
N TRP A 427 13.34 -12.77 10.20
CA TRP A 427 12.43 -12.33 9.14
C TRP A 427 13.17 -11.82 7.90
N VAL A 428 14.28 -11.10 8.10
CA VAL A 428 15.12 -10.61 6.99
C VAL A 428 15.90 -11.77 6.38
N MET A 429 16.38 -12.70 7.22
CA MET A 429 17.01 -13.92 6.75
C MET A 429 16.08 -14.80 5.92
N LEU A 430 14.81 -14.90 6.30
CA LEU A 430 13.81 -15.58 5.49
C LEU A 430 13.68 -14.92 4.11
N ALA A 431 13.61 -13.58 4.04
CA ALA A 431 13.52 -12.86 2.77
C ALA A 431 14.76 -13.10 1.88
N ILE A 432 15.96 -13.13 2.47
CA ILE A 432 17.22 -13.45 1.77
C ILE A 432 17.20 -14.90 1.27
N TYR A 433 16.80 -15.85 2.11
CA TYR A 433 16.68 -17.26 1.72
C TYR A 433 15.68 -17.43 0.57
N GLN A 434 14.52 -16.77 0.63
CA GLN A 434 13.50 -16.82 -0.42
C GLN A 434 13.99 -16.23 -1.75
N ASP A 435 14.78 -15.14 -1.74
CA ASP A 435 15.42 -14.60 -2.94
C ASP A 435 16.40 -15.60 -3.59
N ILE A 436 17.19 -16.30 -2.76
CA ILE A 436 18.11 -17.35 -3.23
C ILE A 436 17.33 -18.50 -3.86
N VAL A 437 16.40 -19.12 -3.12
CA VAL A 437 15.59 -20.25 -3.60
C VAL A 437 14.87 -19.90 -4.89
N MET A 438 14.20 -18.75 -4.94
CA MET A 438 13.51 -18.29 -6.15
C MET A 438 14.46 -18.16 -7.34
N THR A 439 15.67 -17.64 -7.14
CA THR A 439 16.66 -17.49 -8.22
C THR A 439 17.18 -18.83 -8.70
N MET A 440 17.42 -19.77 -7.78
CA MET A 440 17.93 -21.10 -8.09
C MET A 440 16.90 -21.97 -8.81
N ASP A 441 15.66 -21.98 -8.34
CA ASP A 441 14.58 -22.76 -8.94
C ASP A 441 14.27 -22.29 -10.38
N ARG A 442 14.59 -21.03 -10.71
CA ARG A 442 14.48 -20.47 -12.07
C ARG A 442 15.66 -20.80 -12.97
N ALA A 443 16.76 -21.32 -12.41
CA ALA A 443 18.03 -21.55 -13.10
C ALA A 443 18.51 -20.34 -13.93
N LYS A 444 18.24 -19.11 -13.48
CA LYS A 444 18.53 -17.89 -14.23
C LYS A 444 18.88 -16.71 -13.32
N GLY A 445 20.04 -16.13 -13.58
CA GLY A 445 20.51 -14.91 -12.91
C GLY A 445 21.39 -15.20 -11.70
N TYR A 446 21.49 -14.23 -10.79
CA TYR A 446 22.30 -14.30 -9.59
C TYR A 446 21.46 -13.78 -8.40
N PRO A 447 21.47 -14.46 -7.23
CA PRO A 447 20.69 -14.02 -6.07
C PRO A 447 21.09 -12.61 -5.66
N LEU A 448 20.11 -11.69 -5.70
CA LEU A 448 20.35 -10.28 -5.45
C LEU A 448 20.84 -10.05 -4.02
N SER A 449 20.27 -10.79 -3.07
CA SER A 449 20.65 -10.78 -1.67
C SER A 449 22.15 -11.07 -1.45
N LEU A 450 22.70 -12.08 -2.13
CA LEU A 450 24.13 -12.40 -2.03
C LEU A 450 25.02 -11.30 -2.62
N GLU A 451 24.56 -10.62 -3.67
CA GLU A 451 25.33 -9.53 -4.29
C GLU A 451 25.44 -8.36 -3.31
N LEU A 452 24.32 -7.99 -2.66
CA LEU A 452 24.31 -6.90 -1.69
C LEU A 452 25.09 -7.24 -0.42
N LEU A 453 24.99 -8.49 0.08
CA LEU A 453 25.82 -8.94 1.20
C LEU A 453 27.32 -8.86 0.88
N ARG A 454 27.70 -9.21 -0.37
CA ARG A 454 29.08 -9.10 -0.87
C ARG A 454 29.52 -7.65 -1.04
N GLN A 455 28.65 -6.76 -1.52
CA GLN A 455 28.94 -5.33 -1.61
C GLN A 455 29.18 -4.74 -0.23
N ASP A 456 28.34 -5.10 0.74
CA ASP A 456 28.47 -4.65 2.13
C ASP A 456 29.76 -5.19 2.77
N ALA A 457 30.12 -6.45 2.53
CA ALA A 457 31.40 -7.03 3.02
C ALA A 457 32.63 -6.31 2.46
N ARG A 458 32.49 -5.63 1.31
CA ARG A 458 33.54 -4.83 0.67
C ARG A 458 33.47 -3.35 1.04
N GLY A 459 32.52 -2.92 1.87
CA GLY A 459 32.28 -1.51 2.18
C GLY A 459 31.80 -0.69 0.98
N LYS A 460 31.11 -1.34 0.02
CA LYS A 460 30.67 -0.76 -1.26
C LYS A 460 29.15 -0.85 -1.47
N LEU A 461 28.38 -1.12 -0.42
CA LEU A 461 26.93 -1.18 -0.51
C LEU A 461 26.36 0.17 -0.96
N ASP A 462 25.73 0.19 -2.14
CA ASP A 462 25.03 1.37 -2.63
C ASP A 462 23.55 1.30 -2.26
N SER A 463 23.18 1.95 -1.15
CA SER A 463 21.79 2.01 -0.68
C SER A 463 20.87 2.77 -1.63
N CYS A 464 21.41 3.58 -2.53
CA CYS A 464 20.61 4.34 -3.50
C CYS A 464 20.37 3.57 -4.80
N SER A 465 20.94 2.38 -4.96
CA SER A 465 20.75 1.56 -6.16
C SER A 465 19.34 0.97 -6.24
N TRP A 466 18.86 0.73 -7.46
CA TRP A 466 17.60 0.04 -7.71
C TRP A 466 17.60 -1.41 -7.21
N ASP A 467 18.77 -2.03 -7.21
CA ASP A 467 19.00 -3.38 -6.68
C ASP A 467 18.83 -3.41 -5.16
N PHE A 468 19.37 -2.42 -4.44
CA PHE A 468 19.12 -2.27 -3.00
C PHE A 468 17.62 -2.07 -2.70
N LEU A 469 16.95 -1.17 -3.41
CA LEU A 469 15.52 -0.93 -3.21
C LEU A 469 14.67 -2.15 -3.56
N HIS A 470 15.08 -2.94 -4.57
CA HIS A 470 14.36 -4.16 -4.92
C HIS A 470 14.44 -5.22 -3.82
N LEU A 471 15.62 -5.44 -3.22
CA LEU A 471 15.74 -6.37 -2.09
C LEU A 471 14.98 -5.87 -0.85
N LEU A 472 15.00 -4.55 -0.61
CA LEU A 472 14.17 -3.94 0.43
C LEU A 472 12.69 -4.24 0.18
N ALA A 473 12.21 -4.05 -1.05
CA ALA A 473 10.83 -4.36 -1.41
C ALA A 473 10.51 -5.86 -1.26
N GLN A 474 11.41 -6.78 -1.64
CA GLN A 474 11.23 -8.22 -1.41
C GLN A 474 11.12 -8.54 0.09
N THR A 475 11.93 -7.87 0.90
CA THR A 475 11.89 -8.00 2.37
C THR A 475 10.57 -7.49 2.93
N GLN A 476 10.12 -6.30 2.52
CA GLN A 476 8.81 -5.76 2.90
C GLN A 476 7.65 -6.67 2.45
N GLY A 477 7.74 -7.24 1.24
CA GLY A 477 6.76 -8.19 0.73
C GLY A 477 6.74 -9.51 1.50
N THR A 478 7.89 -9.95 2.01
CA THR A 478 8.00 -11.13 2.89
C THR A 478 7.31 -10.85 4.24
N PHE A 479 7.65 -9.74 4.89
CA PHE A 479 7.08 -9.35 6.17
C PHE A 479 5.57 -9.19 6.08
N TYR A 480 5.07 -8.52 5.04
CA TYR A 480 3.63 -8.36 4.85
C TYR A 480 2.93 -9.69 4.53
N SER A 481 3.56 -10.59 3.76
CA SER A 481 3.00 -11.93 3.50
C SER A 481 2.87 -12.76 4.78
N LEU A 482 3.85 -12.67 5.69
CA LEU A 482 3.77 -13.30 7.02
C LEU A 482 2.69 -12.66 7.90
N ARG A 483 2.55 -11.33 7.86
CA ARG A 483 1.47 -10.62 8.54
C ARG A 483 0.10 -11.05 8.03
N MET A 484 -0.07 -11.17 6.72
CA MET A 484 -1.31 -11.70 6.12
C MET A 484 -1.61 -13.11 6.62
N LEU A 485 -0.61 -13.99 6.62
CA LEU A 485 -0.77 -15.36 7.12
C LEU A 485 -1.18 -15.38 8.60
N HIS A 486 -0.53 -14.57 9.46
CA HIS A 486 -0.90 -14.46 10.87
C HIS A 486 -2.36 -14.03 11.05
N GLN A 487 -2.77 -12.95 10.37
CA GLN A 487 -4.14 -12.45 10.45
C GLN A 487 -5.18 -13.46 9.94
N ILE A 488 -4.84 -14.23 8.91
CA ILE A 488 -5.70 -15.30 8.39
C ILE A 488 -5.77 -16.47 9.38
N LEU A 489 -4.68 -16.84 10.04
CA LEU A 489 -4.67 -17.87 11.08
C LEU A 489 -5.57 -17.48 12.26
N GLU A 490 -5.44 -16.23 12.75
CA GLU A 490 -6.31 -15.70 13.80
C GLU A 490 -7.78 -15.70 13.34
N PHE A 491 -8.06 -15.22 12.12
CA PHE A 491 -9.41 -15.22 11.56
C PHE A 491 -10.00 -16.64 11.44
N SER A 492 -9.19 -17.60 11.00
CA SER A 492 -9.55 -19.01 10.91
C SER A 492 -9.92 -19.56 12.29
N GLU A 493 -9.06 -19.35 13.29
CA GLU A 493 -9.27 -19.83 14.67
C GLU A 493 -10.59 -19.30 15.26
N HIS A 494 -10.89 -18.02 15.06
CA HIS A 494 -12.15 -17.43 15.52
C HIS A 494 -13.40 -18.03 14.86
N ARG A 495 -13.26 -18.64 13.68
CA ARG A 495 -14.40 -19.20 12.91
C ARG A 495 -14.59 -20.69 13.12
N THR A 496 -13.52 -21.48 13.04
CA THR A 496 -13.60 -22.95 13.05
C THR A 496 -13.20 -23.55 14.39
N GLY A 497 -12.75 -22.73 15.34
CA GLY A 497 -12.29 -23.18 16.65
C GLY A 497 -10.79 -23.48 16.62
N ALA A 498 -10.36 -24.51 17.35
CA ALA A 498 -8.94 -24.75 17.56
C ALA A 498 -8.22 -25.15 16.25
N PRO A 499 -7.19 -24.39 15.80
CA PRO A 499 -6.39 -24.76 14.65
C PRO A 499 -5.58 -26.04 14.94
N THR A 500 -5.05 -26.69 13.90
CA THR A 500 -4.14 -27.83 14.09
C THR A 500 -2.93 -27.40 14.94
N ALA A 501 -2.27 -28.35 15.61
CA ALA A 501 -1.10 -28.03 16.45
C ALA A 501 0.02 -27.33 15.64
N ILE A 502 0.14 -27.66 14.35
CA ILE A 502 1.10 -27.03 13.44
C ILE A 502 0.73 -25.57 13.18
N LEU A 503 -0.52 -25.29 12.82
CA LEU A 503 -0.99 -23.93 12.57
C LEU A 503 -0.98 -23.07 13.85
N SER A 504 -1.26 -23.68 15.00
CA SER A 504 -1.10 -23.06 16.32
C SER A 504 0.36 -22.67 16.57
N GLY A 505 1.30 -23.59 16.36
CA GLY A 505 2.73 -23.33 16.53
C GLY A 505 3.25 -22.24 15.60
N LEU A 506 2.76 -22.21 14.36
CA LEU A 506 3.07 -21.16 13.40
C LEU A 506 2.52 -19.80 13.85
N SER A 507 1.26 -19.73 14.31
CA SER A 507 0.67 -18.50 14.83
C SER A 507 1.47 -17.94 16.01
N GLN A 508 1.86 -18.80 16.96
CA GLN A 508 2.68 -18.42 18.11
C GLN A 508 4.05 -17.85 17.71
N LEU A 509 4.67 -18.40 16.66
CA LEU A 509 5.93 -17.87 16.11
C LEU A 509 5.70 -16.49 15.48
N LEU A 510 4.63 -16.34 14.70
CA LEU A 510 4.26 -15.11 14.00
C LEU A 510 3.82 -13.96 14.93
N LEU A 511 3.44 -14.22 16.18
CA LEU A 511 3.24 -13.18 17.20
C LEU A 511 4.49 -12.32 17.44
N ARG A 512 5.69 -12.84 17.14
CA ARG A 512 6.97 -12.10 17.24
C ARG A 512 7.33 -11.35 15.96
N LEU A 513 6.47 -11.37 14.95
CA LEU A 513 6.65 -10.55 13.75
C LEU A 513 6.65 -9.07 14.18
N PRO A 514 7.62 -8.25 13.73
CA PRO A 514 7.68 -6.85 14.12
C PRO A 514 6.41 -6.11 13.68
N PRO A 515 5.96 -5.10 14.46
CA PRO A 515 4.88 -4.21 14.03
C PRO A 515 5.28 -3.43 12.78
N LEU A 516 4.31 -2.84 12.07
CA LEU A 516 4.57 -2.06 10.85
C LEU A 516 5.52 -0.88 11.08
N SER A 517 5.55 -0.31 12.29
CA SER A 517 6.50 0.74 12.68
C SER A 517 7.97 0.31 12.51
N ASP A 518 8.22 -0.99 12.66
CA ASP A 518 9.56 -1.57 12.74
C ASP A 518 9.92 -2.33 11.46
N PHE A 519 9.05 -2.30 10.45
CA PHE A 519 9.36 -2.86 9.13
C PHE A 519 10.61 -2.18 8.53
N PRO A 520 11.45 -2.91 7.78
CA PRO A 520 12.59 -2.33 7.10
C PRO A 520 12.19 -1.16 6.20
N THR A 521 12.97 -0.08 6.27
CA THR A 521 12.81 1.12 5.43
C THR A 521 14.10 1.41 4.66
N ALA A 522 14.04 2.30 3.67
CA ALA A 522 15.24 2.74 2.96
C ALA A 522 16.34 3.26 3.90
N LYS A 523 15.95 3.88 5.03
CA LYS A 523 16.86 4.42 6.04
C LYS A 523 17.54 3.33 6.89
N THR A 524 16.81 2.28 7.25
CA THR A 524 17.26 1.28 8.24
C THR A 524 17.84 0.02 7.60
N PHE A 525 17.52 -0.25 6.34
CA PHE A 525 17.82 -1.54 5.73
C PHE A 525 19.30 -1.80 5.50
N ALA A 526 20.10 -0.79 5.17
CA ALA A 526 21.56 -0.96 4.99
C ALA A 526 22.23 -1.50 6.26
N LYS A 527 21.90 -0.91 7.43
CA LYS A 527 22.35 -1.38 8.73
C LYS A 527 21.87 -2.81 9.02
N THR A 528 20.65 -3.13 8.59
CA THR A 528 20.06 -4.46 8.77
C THR A 528 20.82 -5.53 7.98
N ILE A 529 21.24 -5.22 6.74
CA ILE A 529 22.10 -6.11 5.92
C ILE A 529 23.46 -6.34 6.59
N SER A 530 24.08 -5.29 7.16
CA SER A 530 25.34 -5.44 7.89
C SER A 530 25.18 -6.33 9.12
N LEU A 531 24.11 -6.12 9.91
CA LEU A 531 23.79 -6.93 11.08
C LEU A 531 23.56 -8.40 10.71
N VAL A 532 22.85 -8.69 9.62
CA VAL A 532 22.67 -10.05 9.11
C VAL A 532 24.02 -10.74 8.90
N ARG A 533 25.00 -10.07 8.29
CA ARG A 533 26.33 -10.67 8.09
C ARG A 533 27.07 -10.87 9.40
N GLU A 534 27.02 -9.89 10.29
CA GLU A 534 27.73 -9.89 11.57
C GLU A 534 27.19 -10.94 12.55
N GLU A 535 25.90 -11.26 12.47
CA GLU A 535 25.18 -12.12 13.41
C GLU A 535 24.94 -13.54 12.89
N GLY A 536 25.90 -14.07 12.11
CA GLY A 536 25.90 -15.48 11.67
C GLY A 536 25.14 -15.77 10.38
N GLY A 537 24.60 -14.77 9.69
CA GLY A 537 23.73 -14.97 8.51
C GLY A 537 24.36 -15.79 7.39
N LEU A 538 25.65 -15.61 7.07
CA LEU A 538 26.31 -16.40 6.02
C LEU A 538 26.45 -17.88 6.39
N SER A 539 26.76 -18.20 7.66
CA SER A 539 26.81 -19.59 8.14
C SER A 539 25.42 -20.23 8.16
N CYS A 540 24.40 -19.44 8.54
CA CYS A 540 23.01 -19.86 8.46
C CYS A 540 22.62 -20.20 7.01
N LEU A 541 22.96 -19.36 6.03
CA LEU A 541 22.68 -19.63 4.61
C LEU A 541 23.40 -20.86 4.08
N GLU A 542 24.65 -21.11 4.47
CA GLU A 542 25.36 -22.34 4.09
C GLU A 542 24.61 -23.60 4.56
N THR A 543 23.99 -23.53 5.74
CA THR A 543 23.20 -24.64 6.29
C THR A 543 21.84 -24.77 5.60
N LEU A 544 21.16 -23.65 5.36
CA LEU A 544 19.83 -23.63 4.72
C LEU A 544 19.88 -24.02 3.24
N CYS A 545 20.94 -23.63 2.54
CA CYS A 545 21.11 -23.86 1.11
C CYS A 545 22.00 -25.08 0.82
N ALA A 546 22.15 -26.01 1.76
CA ALA A 546 23.01 -27.18 1.61
C ALA A 546 22.65 -28.03 0.37
N ASP A 547 21.36 -28.07 0.01
CA ASP A 547 20.86 -28.80 -1.16
C ASP A 547 21.09 -28.06 -2.49
N TYR A 548 21.55 -26.80 -2.45
CA TYR A 548 21.86 -25.99 -3.62
C TYR A 548 23.37 -25.89 -3.83
N GLU A 549 23.99 -26.94 -4.39
CA GLU A 549 25.45 -27.05 -4.54
C GLU A 549 26.10 -25.82 -5.20
N ASP A 550 25.46 -25.26 -6.23
CA ASP A 550 25.94 -24.08 -6.98
C ASP A 550 25.92 -22.78 -6.16
N VAL A 551 25.12 -22.70 -5.09
CA VAL A 551 25.00 -21.50 -4.25
C VAL A 551 26.10 -21.44 -3.19
N ILE A 552 26.57 -22.58 -2.70
CA ILE A 552 27.55 -22.64 -1.61
C ILE A 552 28.84 -21.86 -1.93
N PRO A 553 29.45 -21.98 -3.13
CA PRO A 553 30.59 -21.13 -3.51
C PRO A 553 30.26 -19.63 -3.50
N LEU A 554 29.03 -19.26 -3.88
CA LEU A 554 28.58 -17.87 -3.91
C LEU A 554 28.46 -17.29 -2.50
N ILE A 555 27.89 -18.04 -1.55
CA ILE A 555 27.81 -17.64 -0.14
C ILE A 555 29.21 -17.45 0.44
N LYS A 556 30.13 -18.40 0.19
CA LYS A 556 31.52 -18.30 0.63
C LYS A 556 32.21 -17.05 0.06
N SER A 557 31.94 -16.70 -1.19
CA SER A 557 32.50 -15.50 -1.82
C SER A 557 32.02 -14.18 -1.19
N ALA A 558 30.89 -14.19 -0.47
CA ALA A 558 30.38 -13.04 0.27
C ALA A 558 31.06 -12.84 1.64
N ARG A 559 31.79 -13.85 2.16
CA ARG A 559 32.60 -13.73 3.39
C ARG A 559 33.89 -12.93 3.18
N GLU A 560 34.50 -13.02 2.00
CA GLU A 560 35.84 -12.47 1.78
C GLU A 560 35.83 -11.01 1.25
N PRO A 561 36.44 -10.04 1.96
CA PRO A 561 36.81 -8.79 1.35
C PRO A 561 37.89 -9.08 0.31
N GLN A 562 37.62 -8.84 -0.98
CA GLN A 562 38.65 -9.03 -2.00
C GLN A 562 39.84 -8.12 -1.71
N ASN A 563 40.91 -8.71 -1.19
CA ASN A 563 42.22 -8.08 -1.15
C ASN A 563 42.63 -7.75 -2.59
N ASN A 564 42.75 -6.47 -2.90
CA ASN A 564 43.31 -5.91 -4.15
C ASN A 564 44.81 -6.25 -4.34
N LYS A 565 45.26 -7.44 -3.97
CA LYS A 565 46.64 -7.90 -4.16
C LYS A 565 46.91 -8.35 -5.61
N LYS A 566 45.88 -8.70 -6.39
CA LYS A 566 46.06 -9.10 -7.81
C LYS A 566 46.31 -7.91 -8.77
N SER A 567 45.90 -6.68 -8.45
CA SER A 567 46.20 -5.53 -9.32
C SER A 567 47.62 -4.99 -9.13
N LYS A 568 48.22 -5.13 -7.94
CA LYS A 568 49.63 -4.76 -7.70
C LYS A 568 50.62 -5.69 -8.41
N LYS A 569 50.34 -7.00 -8.49
CA LYS A 569 51.24 -7.95 -9.18
C LYS A 569 51.26 -7.75 -10.70
N ARG A 570 50.14 -7.32 -11.31
CA ARG A 570 50.07 -6.95 -12.74
C ARG A 570 50.75 -5.62 -13.06
N LYS A 571 50.82 -4.69 -12.10
CA LYS A 571 51.54 -3.42 -12.26
C LYS A 571 53.06 -3.54 -12.05
N GLN A 572 53.53 -4.55 -11.31
CA GLN A 572 54.95 -4.82 -11.10
C GLN A 572 55.60 -5.66 -12.20
N MET A 573 54.82 -6.46 -12.95
CA MET A 573 55.34 -7.18 -14.12
C MET A 573 55.31 -6.35 -15.41
N ALA A 574 54.60 -5.22 -15.43
CA ALA A 574 54.50 -4.33 -16.59
C ALA A 574 55.60 -3.25 -16.64
N SER A 575 56.50 -3.19 -15.66
CA SER A 575 57.60 -2.21 -15.60
C SER A 575 58.96 -2.74 -16.06
N ASP A 576 59.07 -4.02 -16.45
CA ASP A 576 60.36 -4.66 -16.75
C ASP A 576 60.56 -5.15 -18.20
N GLU A 577 59.63 -4.87 -19.11
CA GLU A 577 59.85 -5.14 -20.55
C GLU A 577 59.61 -3.89 -21.39
N GLY A 578 60.67 -3.08 -21.44
CA GLY A 578 60.85 -2.12 -22.51
C GLY A 578 61.30 -2.81 -23.79
N ASN A 579 60.78 -2.29 -24.90
CA ASN A 579 61.36 -2.32 -26.25
C ASN A 579 60.93 -3.47 -27.19
N SER A 580 59.83 -3.26 -27.92
CA SER A 580 59.73 -3.51 -29.38
C SER A 580 58.40 -2.96 -29.94
N LYS A 581 58.49 -2.05 -30.90
CA LYS A 581 57.37 -1.47 -31.66
C LYS A 581 56.86 -2.47 -32.71
N VAL A 582 55.55 -2.73 -32.78
CA VAL A 582 54.77 -2.83 -34.04
C VAL A 582 53.33 -2.38 -33.77
N ARG A 583 52.76 -1.64 -34.72
CA ARG A 583 51.44 -1.00 -34.73
C ARG A 583 50.41 -1.88 -35.46
N LEU A 584 49.13 -1.73 -35.06
CA LEU A 584 47.84 -1.96 -35.78
C LEU A 584 47.06 -3.26 -35.51
N SER A 585 45.99 -3.17 -34.72
CA SER A 585 44.58 -3.18 -35.22
C SER A 585 43.60 -3.07 -34.03
N ASP A 586 42.57 -2.23 -34.18
CA ASP A 586 41.56 -1.90 -33.16
C ASP A 586 40.50 -3.01 -32.97
N PRO A 587 39.70 -2.96 -31.87
CA PRO A 587 38.92 -4.07 -31.35
C PRO A 587 37.56 -4.26 -32.05
N ARG A 588 37.18 -5.53 -32.23
CA ARG A 588 35.85 -5.94 -32.69
C ARG A 588 34.78 -5.44 -31.71
N SER A 589 33.78 -4.76 -32.28
CA SER A 589 32.58 -4.30 -31.60
C SER A 589 31.69 -5.48 -31.17
N SER A 590 31.00 -5.34 -30.04
CA SER A 590 30.07 -6.33 -29.47
C SER A 590 28.62 -6.03 -29.87
N ASN A 591 28.36 -5.87 -31.18
CA ASN A 591 27.00 -5.68 -31.69
C ASN A 591 26.41 -7.02 -32.20
N PRO A 592 25.31 -7.52 -31.62
CA PRO A 592 24.70 -8.79 -32.02
C PRO A 592 23.92 -8.76 -33.35
N PHE A 593 23.90 -7.63 -34.08
CA PHE A 593 23.16 -7.50 -35.36
C PHE A 593 24.01 -7.61 -36.64
N ASP A 594 25.34 -7.82 -36.53
CA ASP A 594 26.22 -7.98 -37.70
C ASP A 594 26.03 -9.32 -38.45
N LEU A 595 25.20 -10.24 -37.94
CA LEU A 595 24.91 -11.54 -38.55
C LEU A 595 23.76 -11.53 -39.58
N LEU A 596 23.18 -10.37 -39.89
CA LEU A 596 22.03 -10.25 -40.82
C LEU A 596 22.34 -9.53 -42.14
N ALA A 597 23.60 -9.17 -42.41
CA ALA A 597 24.03 -8.59 -43.67
C ALA A 597 24.90 -9.58 -44.45
N GLY A 598 24.28 -10.51 -45.17
CA GLY A 598 25.02 -11.48 -45.99
C GLY A 598 24.19 -12.55 -46.67
N ALA A 599 23.15 -12.17 -47.42
CA ALA A 599 22.53 -13.03 -48.43
C ALA A 599 21.90 -12.15 -49.52
N GLY A 600 22.62 -11.98 -50.62
CA GLY A 600 22.19 -11.17 -51.76
C GLY A 600 23.33 -10.88 -52.72
N ASP A 601 23.84 -11.95 -53.36
CA ASP A 601 24.09 -12.04 -54.80
C ASP A 601 24.36 -13.51 -55.17
#